data_AF-A0A0C3G8R6-F1
#
_entry.id   AF-A0A0C3G8R6-F1
#
_cell.length_a   1.000
_cell.length_b   1.000
_cell.length_c   1.000
_cell.angle_alpha   90.00
_cell.angle_beta   90.00
_cell.angle_gamma   90.00
#
_symmetry.space_group_name_H-M   'P 1'
#
loop_
_entity.id
_entity.type
_entity.pdbx_description
1 polymer ?
#
loop_
_entity_poly.entity_id
_entity_poly.type
_entity_poly.pdbx_seq_one_letter_code
_entity_poly.pdbx_strand_id
1 'polypeptide(L)'
;MSGNSGTIELKLDAPQYLFSTPAGHRLARSILRPQLPYDPHDPQLEGICKAVDGTNIMVLTPTGSGKTGYLTIYMLLMISLAANPELVAPSTKKVLQNPVMVFPTNGVEKEMELEFKSHGLKALAINANIVSAAQLCGEDLWVTAQVDVLMLCLSPE
;
A
#
# COMPACT_ATOMS: atom_id res chain seq x y z
N MET A 1 11.43 28.52 47.07
CA MET A 1 10.32 28.22 46.13
C MET A 1 10.73 28.76 44.77
N SER A 2 11.44 27.95 43.98
CA SER A 2 11.87 28.31 42.63
C SER A 2 10.97 27.55 41.66
N GLY A 3 9.99 28.25 41.10
CA GLY A 3 9.05 27.69 40.14
C GLY A 3 9.77 27.27 38.87
N ASN A 4 9.76 25.97 38.60
CA ASN A 4 10.25 25.40 37.35
C ASN A 4 9.19 25.68 36.27
N SER A 5 9.36 26.78 35.53
CA SER A 5 8.49 27.11 34.39
C SER A 5 8.88 26.21 33.22
N GLY A 6 8.37 24.98 33.22
CA GLY A 6 8.49 24.05 32.11
C GLY A 6 7.66 24.56 30.93
N THR A 7 8.30 25.25 30.00
CA THR A 7 7.73 25.55 28.69
C THR A 7 7.46 24.24 27.97
N ILE A 8 6.18 23.85 27.87
CA ILE A 8 5.76 22.75 27.00
C ILE A 8 5.86 23.29 25.58
N GLU A 9 6.96 22.99 24.89
CA GLU A 9 7.02 23.14 23.44
C GLU A 9 5.99 22.18 22.83
N LEU A 10 4.83 22.73 22.46
CA LEU A 10 3.90 22.06 21.56
C LEU A 10 4.61 21.91 20.22
N LYS A 11 5.18 20.74 19.97
CA LYS A 11 5.69 20.34 18.66
C LYS A 11 4.49 20.36 17.71
N LEU A 12 4.34 21.45 16.95
CA LEU A 12 3.33 21.52 15.90
C LEU A 12 3.79 20.54 14.81
N ASP A 13 3.12 19.39 14.73
CA ASP A 13 3.35 18.46 13.64
C ASP A 13 3.14 19.20 12.32
N ALA A 14 4.07 19.03 11.38
CA ALA A 14 3.97 19.63 10.05
C ALA A 14 2.60 19.26 9.43
N PRO A 15 1.95 20.18 8.67
CA PRO A 15 0.66 19.90 8.08
C PRO A 15 0.74 18.64 7.22
N GLN A 16 -0.14 17.68 7.49
CA GLN A 16 -0.23 16.46 6.69
C GLN A 16 -1.08 16.69 5.45
N TYR A 17 -0.65 16.13 4.31
CA TYR A 17 -1.44 16.17 3.09
C TYR A 17 -2.62 15.20 3.17
N LEU A 18 -3.83 15.70 2.87
CA LEU A 18 -5.08 14.94 2.88
C LEU A 18 -5.52 14.60 1.44
N PHE A 19 -5.60 13.31 1.16
CA PHE A 19 -6.01 12.80 -0.14
C PHE A 19 -7.53 12.76 -0.30
N SER A 20 -8.29 12.63 0.79
CA SER A 20 -9.76 12.56 0.83
C SER A 20 -10.43 13.92 0.58
N THR A 21 -9.91 14.66 -0.40
CA THR A 21 -10.39 15.96 -0.86
C THR A 21 -10.50 15.93 -2.39
N PRO A 22 -11.30 16.81 -3.02
CA PRO A 22 -11.36 16.87 -4.48
C PRO A 22 -9.99 17.14 -5.13
N ALA A 23 -9.11 17.92 -4.48
CA ALA A 23 -7.76 18.17 -4.96
C ALA A 23 -6.86 16.93 -4.78
N GLY A 24 -6.96 16.25 -3.63
CA GLY A 24 -6.26 15.00 -3.36
C GLY A 24 -6.63 13.88 -4.33
N HIS A 25 -7.92 13.71 -4.66
CA HIS A 25 -8.38 12.75 -5.67
C HIS A 25 -7.78 13.05 -7.05
N ARG A 26 -7.75 14.32 -7.48
CA ARG A 26 -7.14 14.72 -8.75
C ARG A 26 -5.65 14.44 -8.77
N LEU A 27 -4.94 14.74 -7.67
CA LEU A 27 -3.52 14.45 -7.54
C LEU A 27 -3.27 12.93 -7.62
N ALA A 28 -3.97 12.13 -6.80
CA ALA A 28 -3.88 10.68 -6.84
C ALA A 28 -4.11 10.13 -8.25
N ARG A 29 -5.18 10.55 -8.93
CA ARG A 29 -5.47 10.15 -10.31
C ARG A 29 -4.33 10.51 -11.27
N SER A 30 -3.73 11.70 -11.16
CA SER A 30 -2.61 12.14 -12.00
C SER A 30 -1.33 11.32 -11.78
N ILE A 31 -1.06 10.90 -10.53
CA ILE A 31 0.06 10.03 -10.18
C ILE A 31 -0.15 8.61 -10.74
N LEU A 32 -1.38 8.09 -10.64
CA LEU A 32 -1.70 6.70 -10.91
C LEU A 32 -1.97 6.39 -12.38
N ARG A 33 -2.62 7.30 -13.12
CA ARG A 33 -3.02 7.08 -14.51
C ARG A 33 -1.87 6.69 -15.44
N PRO A 34 -0.64 7.25 -15.33
CA PRO A 34 0.49 6.81 -16.15
C PRO A 34 1.00 5.40 -15.83
N GLN A 35 0.67 4.85 -14.65
CA GLN A 35 1.14 3.55 -14.16
C GLN A 35 0.13 2.42 -14.41
N LEU A 36 -1.05 2.75 -14.91
CA LEU A 36 -2.16 1.81 -15.09
C LEU A 36 -2.58 1.77 -16.55
N PRO A 37 -2.99 0.59 -17.06
CA PRO A 37 -3.53 0.48 -18.43
C PRO A 37 -4.95 1.04 -18.56
N TYR A 38 -5.53 1.55 -17.46
CA TYR A 38 -6.88 2.10 -17.37
C TYR A 38 -6.92 3.31 -16.44
N ASP A 39 -8.01 4.06 -16.51
CA ASP A 39 -8.28 5.16 -15.58
C ASP A 39 -8.92 4.60 -14.29
N PRO A 40 -8.38 4.87 -13.09
CA PRO A 40 -8.96 4.40 -11.84
C PRO A 40 -10.44 4.76 -11.70
N HIS A 41 -11.27 3.83 -11.23
CA HIS A 41 -12.68 4.13 -10.98
C HIS A 41 -12.82 5.06 -9.78
N ASP A 42 -13.81 5.97 -9.79
CA ASP A 42 -14.01 6.93 -8.70
C ASP A 42 -14.18 6.27 -7.32
N PRO A 43 -14.93 5.16 -7.15
CA PRO A 43 -15.03 4.48 -5.86
C PRO A 43 -13.69 3.92 -5.36
N GLN A 44 -12.83 3.45 -6.29
CA GLN A 44 -11.47 3.01 -5.95
C GLN A 44 -10.65 4.17 -5.42
N LEU A 45 -10.65 5.30 -6.14
CA LEU A 45 -9.94 6.51 -5.71
C LEU A 45 -10.44 7.01 -4.35
N GLU A 46 -11.75 7.05 -4.14
CA GLU A 46 -12.33 7.46 -2.86
C GLU A 46 -11.85 6.55 -1.72
N GLY A 47 -11.93 5.23 -1.91
CA GLY A 47 -11.50 4.25 -0.91
C GLY A 47 -10.01 4.38 -0.58
N ILE A 48 -9.15 4.39 -1.60
CA ILE A 48 -7.70 4.44 -1.36
C ILE A 48 -7.26 5.79 -0.78
N CYS A 49 -7.91 6.90 -1.15
CA CYS A 49 -7.55 8.21 -0.59
C CYS A 49 -7.87 8.26 0.91
N LYS A 50 -8.99 7.67 1.33
CA LYS A 50 -9.32 7.46 2.75
C LYS A 50 -8.29 6.56 3.44
N ALA A 51 -7.91 5.46 2.80
CA ALA A 51 -6.91 4.54 3.34
C ALA A 51 -5.53 5.21 3.53
N VAL A 52 -5.08 5.98 2.54
CA VAL A 52 -3.84 6.77 2.59
C VAL A 52 -3.91 7.84 3.68
N ASP A 53 -5.09 8.37 3.98
CA ASP A 53 -5.32 9.27 5.13
C ASP A 53 -5.44 8.55 6.48
N GLY A 54 -5.18 7.24 6.52
CA GLY A 54 -5.18 6.45 7.76
C GLY A 54 -6.57 5.97 8.18
N THR A 55 -7.57 6.06 7.29
CA THR A 55 -8.93 5.55 7.56
C THR A 55 -9.05 4.10 7.15
N ASN A 56 -9.48 3.23 8.06
CA ASN A 56 -9.81 1.84 7.72
C ASN A 56 -11.02 1.79 6.79
N ILE A 57 -10.91 1.06 5.68
CA ILE A 57 -11.97 0.94 4.68
C ILE A 57 -12.53 -0.48 4.62
N MET A 58 -13.84 -0.58 4.41
CA MET A 58 -14.53 -1.83 4.05
C MET A 58 -15.18 -1.62 2.70
N VAL A 59 -14.82 -2.45 1.72
CA VAL A 59 -15.31 -2.33 0.35
C VAL A 59 -16.30 -3.46 0.07
N LEU A 60 -17.58 -3.11 -0.09
CA LEU A 60 -18.61 -4.03 -0.56
C LEU A 60 -18.88 -3.77 -2.04
N THR A 61 -18.56 -4.75 -2.88
CA THR A 61 -18.75 -4.59 -4.33
C THR A 61 -18.93 -5.96 -5.02
N PRO A 62 -19.69 -6.04 -6.13
CA PRO A 62 -19.91 -7.29 -6.84
C PRO A 62 -18.62 -8.00 -7.29
N THR A 63 -18.72 -9.27 -7.63
CA THR A 63 -17.62 -9.98 -8.30
C THR A 63 -17.37 -9.39 -9.68
N GLY A 64 -16.10 -9.27 -10.08
CA GLY A 64 -15.70 -8.66 -11.36
C GLY A 64 -15.61 -7.13 -11.38
N SER A 65 -16.00 -6.42 -10.31
CA SER A 65 -15.98 -4.94 -10.27
C SER A 65 -14.62 -4.31 -10.00
N GLY A 66 -13.53 -5.10 -10.03
CA GLY A 66 -12.18 -4.59 -9.79
C GLY A 66 -11.82 -4.38 -8.31
N LYS A 67 -12.26 -5.27 -7.41
CA LYS A 67 -11.83 -5.29 -5.99
C LYS A 67 -10.31 -5.25 -5.85
N THR A 68 -9.62 -6.06 -6.64
CA THR A 68 -8.15 -6.11 -6.69
C THR A 68 -7.54 -4.74 -6.98
N GLY A 69 -8.22 -3.91 -7.77
CA GLY A 69 -7.75 -2.56 -8.09
C GLY A 69 -7.60 -1.68 -6.84
N TYR A 70 -8.42 -1.82 -5.79
CA TYR A 70 -8.21 -1.06 -4.55
C TYR A 70 -6.84 -1.33 -3.94
N LEU A 71 -6.39 -2.59 -4.02
CA LEU A 71 -5.12 -3.03 -3.47
C LEU A 71 -3.97 -2.56 -4.36
N THR A 72 -4.00 -2.88 -5.66
CA THR A 72 -2.94 -2.48 -6.61
C THR A 72 -2.75 -0.96 -6.64
N ILE A 73 -3.85 -0.21 -6.75
CA ILE A 73 -3.81 1.25 -6.87
C ILE A 73 -3.34 1.90 -5.56
N TYR A 74 -3.76 1.39 -4.40
CA TYR A 74 -3.24 1.86 -3.11
C TYR A 74 -1.72 1.69 -3.02
N MET A 75 -1.22 0.53 -3.43
CA MET A 75 0.22 0.21 -3.40
C MET A 75 1.03 1.13 -4.31
N LEU A 76 0.59 1.31 -5.56
CA LEU A 76 1.24 2.20 -6.52
C LEU A 76 1.30 3.64 -6.00
N LEU A 77 0.21 4.12 -5.38
CA LEU A 77 0.18 5.45 -4.79
C LEU A 77 1.18 5.58 -3.64
N MET A 78 1.22 4.60 -2.72
CA MET A 78 2.17 4.60 -1.61
C MET A 78 3.62 4.58 -2.11
N ILE A 79 3.97 3.71 -3.06
CA ILE A 79 5.32 3.66 -3.65
C ILE A 79 5.68 4.98 -4.32
N SER A 80 4.76 5.57 -5.08
CA SER A 80 4.97 6.86 -5.75
C SER A 80 5.25 7.99 -4.77
N LEU A 81 4.53 8.03 -3.65
CA LEU A 81 4.71 9.02 -2.60
C LEU A 81 5.99 8.80 -1.79
N ALA A 82 6.40 7.55 -1.57
CA ALA A 82 7.68 7.22 -0.94
C ALA A 82 8.86 7.66 -1.82
N ALA A 83 8.76 7.46 -3.14
CA ALA A 83 9.80 7.81 -4.09
C ALA A 83 9.87 9.33 -4.36
N ASN A 84 8.75 10.05 -4.28
CA ASN A 84 8.64 11.45 -4.65
C ASN A 84 7.89 12.27 -3.56
N PRO A 85 8.51 12.53 -2.39
CA PRO A 85 7.87 13.27 -1.29
C PRO A 85 7.44 14.70 -1.66
N GLU A 86 8.05 15.29 -2.68
CA GLU A 86 7.74 16.62 -3.20
C GLU A 86 6.35 16.73 -3.85
N LEU A 87 5.73 15.61 -4.23
CA LEU A 87 4.38 15.57 -4.80
C LEU A 87 3.32 16.13 -3.84
N VAL A 88 3.60 16.13 -2.53
CA VAL A 88 2.70 16.62 -1.50
C VAL A 88 3.24 17.86 -0.77
N ALA A 89 4.38 18.40 -1.22
CA ALA A 89 4.97 19.60 -0.64
C ALA A 89 4.04 20.82 -0.77
N PRO A 90 4.07 21.77 0.18
CA PRO A 90 4.95 21.84 1.37
C PRO A 90 4.47 20.96 2.54
N SER A 91 3.32 20.30 2.40
CA SER A 91 2.82 19.34 3.38
C SER A 91 3.65 18.07 3.35
N THR A 92 3.48 17.23 4.38
CA THR A 92 4.14 15.92 4.43
C THR A 92 3.12 14.79 4.39
N LYS A 93 3.54 13.62 3.93
CA LYS A 93 2.79 12.38 4.10
C LYS A 93 3.69 11.32 4.68
N LYS A 94 3.29 10.72 5.79
CA LYS A 94 3.96 9.53 6.32
C LYS A 94 3.57 8.36 5.42
N VAL A 95 4.56 7.80 4.73
CA VAL A 95 4.38 6.67 3.83
C VAL A 95 5.04 5.44 4.44
N LEU A 96 4.30 4.33 4.52
CA LEU A 96 4.87 3.04 4.94
C LEU A 96 5.69 2.47 3.79
N GLN A 97 6.93 2.05 4.07
CA GLN A 97 7.85 1.58 3.03
C GLN A 97 7.53 0.17 2.51
N ASN A 98 6.93 -0.70 3.32
CA ASN A 98 6.71 -2.11 2.97
C ASN A 98 5.31 -2.59 3.38
N PRO A 99 4.28 -2.40 2.53
CA PRO A 99 2.93 -2.85 2.86
C PRO A 99 2.80 -4.38 2.74
N VAL A 100 2.05 -5.00 3.65
CA VAL A 100 1.79 -6.45 3.66
C VAL A 100 0.33 -6.71 3.31
N MET A 101 0.08 -7.76 2.51
CA MET A 101 -1.26 -8.18 2.11
C MET A 101 -1.53 -9.62 2.55
N VAL A 102 -2.71 -9.85 3.10
CA VAL A 102 -3.11 -11.16 3.59
C VAL A 102 -4.31 -11.63 2.77
N PHE A 103 -4.22 -12.82 2.20
CA PHE A 103 -5.25 -13.48 1.41
C PHE A 103 -5.71 -14.74 2.14
N PRO A 104 -7.01 -14.91 2.39
CA PRO A 104 -7.51 -16.05 3.18
C PRO A 104 -7.56 -17.39 2.42
N THR A 105 -7.11 -17.47 1.17
CA THR A 105 -7.37 -18.63 0.32
C THR A 105 -6.15 -19.07 -0.48
N ASN A 106 -5.66 -20.26 -0.15
CA ASN A 106 -4.65 -20.99 -0.91
C ASN A 106 -5.06 -21.11 -2.39
N GLY A 107 -4.23 -20.59 -3.28
CA GLY A 107 -4.41 -20.63 -4.74
C GLY A 107 -4.57 -19.26 -5.37
N VAL A 108 -5.10 -18.28 -4.63
CA VAL A 108 -5.27 -16.90 -5.12
C VAL A 108 -3.96 -16.11 -5.00
N GLU A 109 -3.07 -16.47 -4.07
CA GLU A 109 -1.86 -15.70 -3.80
C GLU A 109 -0.90 -15.68 -4.99
N LYS A 110 -0.79 -16.81 -5.70
CA LYS A 110 0.09 -16.93 -6.88
C LYS A 110 -0.44 -16.13 -8.06
N GLU A 111 -1.76 -16.13 -8.28
CA GLU A 111 -2.40 -15.31 -9.30
C GLU A 111 -2.21 -13.82 -8.99
N MET A 112 -2.39 -13.44 -7.72
CA MET A 112 -2.18 -12.07 -7.25
C MET A 112 -0.73 -11.63 -7.33
N GLU A 113 0.23 -12.50 -7.00
CA GLU A 113 1.66 -12.24 -7.17
C GLU A 113 1.99 -11.93 -8.64
N LEU A 114 1.47 -12.73 -9.57
CA LEU A 114 1.66 -12.51 -11.01
C LEU A 114 1.02 -11.19 -11.47
N GLU A 115 -0.18 -10.88 -10.99
CA GLU A 115 -0.86 -9.62 -11.28
C GLU A 115 -0.10 -8.41 -10.73
N PHE A 116 0.46 -8.50 -9.53
CA PHE A 116 1.28 -7.42 -8.97
C PHE A 116 2.59 -7.25 -9.73
N LYS A 117 3.26 -8.35 -10.09
CA LYS A 117 4.47 -8.32 -10.92
C LYS A 117 4.19 -7.73 -12.31
N SER A 118 3.02 -7.97 -12.90
CA SER A 118 2.64 -7.37 -14.19
C SER A 118 2.54 -5.84 -14.12
N HIS A 119 2.25 -5.29 -12.93
CA HIS A 119 2.27 -3.85 -12.65
C HIS A 119 3.64 -3.33 -12.17
N GLY A 120 4.71 -4.13 -12.33
CA GLY A 120 6.08 -3.75 -11.93
C GLY A 120 6.33 -3.80 -10.42
N LEU A 121 5.42 -4.41 -9.65
CA LEU A 121 5.55 -4.48 -8.20
C LEU A 121 6.34 -5.72 -7.76
N LYS A 122 7.21 -5.56 -6.75
CA LYS A 122 7.94 -6.67 -6.14
C LYS A 122 7.06 -7.40 -5.12
N ALA A 123 6.30 -8.39 -5.61
CA ALA A 123 5.44 -9.24 -4.79
C ALA A 123 6.01 -10.65 -4.59
N LEU A 124 5.69 -11.26 -3.45
CA LEU A 124 6.01 -12.65 -3.13
C LEU A 124 4.80 -13.32 -2.45
N ALA A 125 4.37 -14.45 -2.99
CA ALA A 125 3.38 -15.31 -2.33
C ALA A 125 4.07 -16.26 -1.35
N ILE A 126 3.56 -16.33 -0.12
CA ILE A 126 4.03 -17.28 0.90
C ILE A 126 2.82 -18.04 1.43
N ASN A 127 2.80 -19.35 1.17
CA ASN A 127 1.89 -20.30 1.77
C ASN A 127 2.63 -21.63 2.05
N ALA A 128 2.02 -22.54 2.80
CA ALA A 128 2.64 -23.79 3.23
C ALA A 128 3.24 -24.61 2.07
N ASN A 129 2.56 -24.65 0.92
CA ASN A 129 3.01 -25.40 -0.25
C ASN A 129 4.23 -24.74 -0.91
N ILE A 130 4.21 -23.41 -1.07
CA ILE A 130 5.31 -22.65 -1.69
C ILE A 130 6.55 -22.70 -0.78
N VAL A 131 6.38 -22.56 0.53
CA VAL A 131 7.47 -22.69 1.51
C VAL A 131 8.08 -24.09 1.46
N SER A 132 7.25 -25.13 1.48
CA SER A 132 7.73 -26.52 1.40
C SER A 132 8.52 -26.78 0.12
N ALA A 133 8.06 -26.27 -1.02
CA ALA A 133 8.76 -26.41 -2.29
C ALA A 133 10.10 -25.63 -2.31
N ALA A 134 10.14 -24.42 -1.79
CA ALA A 134 11.36 -23.61 -1.71
C ALA A 134 12.42 -24.24 -0.80
N GLN A 135 11.99 -24.81 0.33
CA GLN A 135 12.88 -25.55 1.25
C GLN A 135 13.53 -26.75 0.58
N LEU A 136 12.81 -27.46 -0.29
CA LEU A 136 13.39 -28.57 -1.07
C LEU A 136 14.50 -28.11 -2.03
N CYS A 137 14.48 -26.84 -2.45
CA CYS A 137 15.50 -26.21 -3.29
C CYS A 137 16.60 -25.49 -2.46
N GLY A 138 16.53 -25.53 -1.13
CA GLY A 138 17.47 -24.82 -0.26
C GLY A 138 17.23 -23.31 -0.16
N GLU A 139 16.06 -22.83 -0.57
CA GLU A 139 15.67 -21.42 -0.50
C GLU A 139 14.85 -21.13 0.77
N ASP A 140 15.13 -19.98 1.41
CA ASP A 140 14.33 -19.45 2.51
C ASP A 140 13.57 -18.19 2.07
N LEU A 141 12.28 -18.35 1.80
CA LEU A 141 11.41 -17.28 1.34
C LEU A 141 11.20 -16.17 2.38
N TRP A 142 11.36 -16.47 3.68
CA TRP A 142 11.23 -15.47 4.74
C TRP A 142 12.44 -14.56 4.81
N VAL A 143 13.62 -15.06 4.42
CA VAL A 143 14.81 -14.21 4.24
C VAL A 143 14.63 -13.32 3.01
N THR A 144 14.15 -13.87 1.90
CA THR A 144 13.85 -13.09 0.68
C THR A 144 12.84 -11.97 0.95
N ALA A 145 11.80 -12.27 1.73
CA ALA A 145 10.77 -11.32 2.14
C ALA A 145 11.31 -10.10 2.88
N GLN A 146 12.43 -10.23 3.60
CA GLN A 146 13.02 -9.13 4.37
C GLN A 146 13.88 -8.18 3.54
N VAL A 147 14.35 -8.63 2.36
CA VAL A 147 15.41 -7.93 1.62
C VAL A 147 14.87 -7.24 0.36
N ASP A 148 14.01 -7.89 -0.42
CA ASP A 148 13.64 -7.38 -1.76
C ASP A 148 12.15 -7.49 -2.10
N VAL A 149 11.28 -7.55 -1.10
CA VAL A 149 9.83 -7.69 -1.29
C VAL A 149 9.10 -6.48 -0.75
N LEU A 150 8.30 -5.84 -1.61
CA LEU A 150 7.43 -4.73 -1.25
C LEU A 150 6.01 -5.18 -0.91
N MET A 151 5.64 -6.40 -1.29
CA MET A 151 4.33 -7.00 -0.99
C MET A 151 4.44 -8.49 -0.69
N LEU A 152 3.94 -8.87 0.49
CA LEU A 152 3.69 -10.27 0.81
C LEU A 152 2.24 -10.60 0.54
N CYS A 153 1.99 -11.76 -0.05
CA CYS A 153 0.67 -12.37 -0.17
C CYS A 153 0.65 -13.61 0.73
N LEU A 154 0.04 -13.49 1.92
CA LEU A 154 0.07 -14.52 2.96
C LEU A 154 -1.25 -15.26 3.06
N SER A 155 -1.20 -16.59 3.21
CA SER A 155 -2.32 -17.38 3.74
C SER A 155 -2.35 -17.29 5.27
N PRO A 156 -3.51 -17.28 5.95
CA PRO A 156 -3.62 -17.12 7.40
C PRO A 156 -3.22 -18.35 8.24
N GLU A 157 -2.73 -19.40 7.60
CA GLU A 157 -2.39 -20.70 8.19
C GLU A 157 -1.10 -20.68 9.04
#